data_AF-A0A3B9IAZ6-F1
#
_entry.id   AF-A0A3B9IAZ6-F1
#
_cell.length_a   1.000
_cell.length_b   1.000
_cell.length_c   1.000
_cell.angle_alpha   90.00
_cell.angle_beta   90.00
_cell.angle_gamma   90.00
#
_symmetry.space_group_name_H-M   'P 1'
#
loop_
_entity.id
_entity.type
_entity.pdbx_description
1 polymer ?
#
loop_
_entity_poly.entity_id
_entity_poly.type
_entity_poly.pdbx_seq_one_letter_code
_entity_poly.pdbx_strand_id
1 'polypeptide(L)'
;MFFARINELFQCLGAKNGQVAKLAGFDRTNISRLRSSARIPGRTGPTIRKLVTGLYLYADNRNELDILCGCIGADPGENADEIKDKIRDWLYEGEPVNVKNDAASPVPPKVIKKPKPVYHFFGERLDAVMKLTDLSNARFSHYIHMDASMVSRFRTGVRTPVPESNVTARISSVLYERAAAGGKLSGLAGLMGISADMIDEEAISAWLFDDGYITDRDAGIAESLLGFFDTFSTEAQLSLPAPEETVPEEIIRSEQTEYFGREGIRSAVL
;
A
#
# COMPACT_ATOMS: atom_id res chain seq x y z
N MET A 1 -13.76 -10.93 -30.30
CA MET A 1 -12.65 -10.25 -31.02
C MET A 1 -11.61 -9.65 -30.09
N PHE A 2 -11.98 -8.88 -29.06
CA PHE A 2 -11.06 -8.18 -28.15
C PHE A 2 -9.93 -9.06 -27.59
N PHE A 3 -10.25 -10.28 -27.16
CA PHE A 3 -9.29 -11.22 -26.60
C PHE A 3 -8.23 -11.71 -27.60
N ALA A 4 -8.64 -11.95 -28.85
CA ALA A 4 -7.71 -12.35 -29.89
C ALA A 4 -6.75 -11.21 -30.21
N ARG A 5 -7.29 -9.99 -30.36
CA ARG A 5 -6.56 -8.75 -30.61
C ARG A 5 -5.53 -8.43 -29.52
N ILE A 6 -5.90 -8.49 -28.24
CA ILE A 6 -4.94 -8.24 -27.15
C ILE A 6 -3.81 -9.29 -27.14
N ASN A 7 -4.11 -10.56 -27.44
CA ASN A 7 -3.05 -11.57 -27.51
C ASN A 7 -2.13 -11.37 -28.72
N GLU A 8 -2.71 -10.99 -29.86
CA GLU A 8 -1.97 -10.66 -31.08
C GLU A 8 -0.99 -9.51 -30.80
N LEU A 9 -1.42 -8.43 -30.13
CA LEU A 9 -0.51 -7.34 -29.71
C LEU A 9 0.61 -7.81 -28.78
N PHE A 10 0.29 -8.65 -27.79
CA PHE A 10 1.31 -9.19 -26.89
C PHE A 10 2.30 -10.10 -27.62
N GLN A 11 1.85 -10.82 -28.65
CA GLN A 11 2.68 -11.67 -29.48
C GLN A 11 3.58 -10.84 -30.40
N CYS A 12 3.03 -9.83 -31.08
CA CYS A 12 3.79 -8.93 -31.96
C CYS A 12 4.87 -8.16 -31.20
N LEU A 13 4.57 -7.69 -29.98
CA LEU A 13 5.53 -6.96 -29.13
C LEU A 13 6.48 -7.89 -28.35
N GLY A 14 6.27 -9.21 -28.37
CA GLY A 14 6.99 -10.15 -27.51
C GLY A 14 6.80 -9.84 -26.01
N ALA A 15 5.68 -9.21 -25.65
CA ALA A 15 5.49 -8.61 -24.34
C ALA A 15 5.09 -9.64 -23.27
N LYS A 16 5.65 -9.49 -22.06
CA LYS A 16 5.20 -10.25 -20.88
C LYS A 16 4.19 -9.44 -20.06
N ASN A 17 3.21 -10.14 -19.46
CA ASN A 17 2.16 -9.53 -18.63
C ASN A 17 2.71 -8.58 -17.55
N GLY A 18 3.81 -8.95 -16.89
CA GLY A 18 4.40 -8.12 -15.83
C GLY A 18 4.98 -6.79 -16.33
N GLN A 19 5.54 -6.76 -17.55
CA GLN A 19 6.21 -5.57 -18.08
C GLN A 19 5.18 -4.50 -18.47
N VAL A 20 4.15 -4.90 -19.22
CA VAL A 20 3.05 -3.99 -19.60
C VAL A 20 2.26 -3.56 -18.37
N ALA A 21 2.05 -4.45 -17.39
CA ALA A 21 1.33 -4.13 -16.15
C ALA A 21 2.03 -3.04 -15.32
N LYS A 22 3.37 -3.11 -15.24
CA LYS A 22 4.19 -2.11 -14.55
C LYS A 22 4.00 -0.73 -15.18
N LEU A 23 4.06 -0.65 -16.51
CA LEU A 23 3.89 0.62 -17.25
C LEU A 23 2.45 1.14 -17.23
N ALA A 24 1.47 0.23 -17.21
CA ALA A 24 0.06 0.57 -17.11
C ALA A 24 -0.38 1.02 -15.70
N GLY A 25 0.45 0.80 -14.67
CA GLY A 25 0.13 1.14 -13.29
C GLY A 25 -1.03 0.32 -12.71
N PHE A 26 -1.06 -0.99 -12.99
CA PHE A 26 -1.98 -1.94 -12.36
C PHE A 26 -1.40 -3.36 -12.24
N ASP A 27 -2.00 -4.20 -11.39
CA ASP A 27 -1.47 -5.55 -11.09
C ASP A 27 -1.46 -6.51 -12.31
N ARG A 28 -0.43 -7.36 -12.39
CA ARG A 28 -0.24 -8.34 -13.48
C ARG A 28 -1.45 -9.26 -13.71
N THR A 29 -2.21 -9.56 -12.66
CA THR A 29 -3.42 -10.41 -12.75
C THR A 29 -4.53 -9.74 -13.54
N ASN A 30 -4.57 -8.40 -13.63
CA ASN A 30 -5.54 -7.71 -14.49
C ASN A 30 -5.24 -7.94 -15.97
N ILE A 31 -3.96 -7.90 -16.40
CA ILE A 31 -3.60 -8.24 -17.79
C ILE A 31 -3.94 -9.70 -18.07
N SER A 32 -3.61 -10.60 -17.14
CA SER A 32 -3.95 -12.02 -17.26
C SER A 32 -5.46 -12.24 -17.45
N ARG A 33 -6.31 -11.51 -16.71
CA ARG A 33 -7.78 -11.59 -16.82
C ARG A 33 -8.30 -11.05 -18.16
N LEU A 34 -7.73 -9.94 -18.65
CA LEU A 34 -8.05 -9.38 -19.96
C LEU A 34 -7.66 -10.34 -21.09
N ARG A 35 -6.51 -11.00 -20.94
CA ARG A 35 -5.98 -12.06 -21.81
C ARG A 35 -6.52 -13.46 -21.48
N SER A 36 -7.66 -13.62 -20.82
CA SER A 36 -8.25 -14.96 -20.62
C SER A 36 -9.77 -14.96 -20.73
N SER A 37 -10.35 -13.90 -21.32
CA SER A 37 -11.79 -13.71 -21.56
C SER A 37 -12.70 -13.63 -20.33
N ALA A 38 -12.15 -13.53 -19.11
CA ALA A 38 -12.97 -13.41 -17.90
C ALA A 38 -13.75 -12.08 -17.79
N ARG A 39 -13.33 -11.04 -18.53
CA ARG A 39 -13.95 -9.70 -18.52
C ARG A 39 -13.55 -8.87 -19.73
N ILE A 40 -14.52 -8.35 -20.49
CA ILE A 40 -14.30 -7.27 -21.47
C ILE A 40 -14.58 -5.93 -20.75
N PRO A 41 -13.60 -5.04 -20.58
CA PRO A 41 -13.83 -3.72 -20.00
C PRO A 41 -14.65 -2.84 -20.98
N GLY A 42 -15.30 -1.78 -20.48
CA GLY A 42 -15.92 -0.79 -21.37
C GLY A 42 -14.86 0.03 -22.13
N ARG A 43 -15.16 0.44 -23.36
CA ARG A 43 -14.24 1.12 -24.28
C ARG A 43 -13.69 2.44 -23.74
N THR A 44 -14.43 3.09 -22.84
CA THR A 44 -14.05 4.37 -22.20
C THR A 44 -13.68 4.22 -20.73
N GLY A 45 -13.48 2.99 -20.23
CA GLY A 45 -13.15 2.75 -18.83
C GLY A 45 -11.71 3.14 -18.43
N PRO A 46 -11.43 3.33 -17.13
CA PRO A 46 -10.07 3.56 -16.64
C PRO A 46 -9.12 2.39 -16.93
N THR A 47 -9.65 1.15 -16.95
CA THR A 47 -8.86 -0.05 -17.23
C THR A 47 -8.29 -0.06 -18.63
N ILE A 48 -9.11 0.26 -19.64
CA ILE A 48 -8.66 0.25 -21.04
C ILE A 48 -7.71 1.41 -21.32
N ARG A 49 -7.97 2.62 -20.77
CA ARG A 49 -7.02 3.74 -20.86
C ARG A 49 -5.64 3.34 -20.33
N LYS A 50 -5.58 2.76 -19.13
CA LYS A 50 -4.33 2.31 -18.54
C LYS A 50 -3.65 1.23 -19.38
N LEU A 51 -4.41 0.26 -19.90
CA LEU A 51 -3.86 -0.80 -20.74
C LEU A 51 -3.22 -0.23 -22.01
N VAL A 52 -3.95 0.65 -22.71
CA VAL A 52 -3.51 1.31 -23.93
C VAL A 52 -2.25 2.15 -23.67
N THR A 53 -2.24 2.93 -22.58
CA THR A 53 -1.04 3.66 -22.15
C THR A 53 0.13 2.72 -21.88
N GLY A 54 -0.10 1.60 -21.19
CA GLY A 54 0.95 0.62 -20.90
C GLY A 54 1.52 -0.06 -22.14
N LEU A 55 0.68 -0.35 -23.15
CA LEU A 55 1.10 -0.92 -24.43
C LEU A 55 1.92 0.09 -25.24
N TYR A 56 1.44 1.34 -25.34
CA TYR A 56 2.16 2.43 -25.98
C TYR A 56 3.54 2.63 -25.34
N LEU A 57 3.58 2.82 -24.02
CA LEU A 57 4.85 3.03 -23.29
C LEU A 57 5.78 1.83 -23.38
N TYR A 58 5.25 0.61 -23.50
CA TYR A 58 6.07 -0.58 -23.66
C TYR A 58 6.82 -0.56 -24.99
N ALA A 59 6.11 -0.22 -26.08
CA ALA A 59 6.69 -0.11 -27.40
C ALA A 59 7.64 1.09 -27.51
N ASP A 60 7.23 2.25 -26.97
CA ASP A 60 8.02 3.49 -26.96
C ASP A 60 9.36 3.31 -26.23
N ASN A 61 9.34 2.77 -25.00
CA ASN A 61 10.55 2.52 -24.22
C ASN A 61 11.53 1.52 -24.85
N ARG A 62 11.08 0.71 -25.81
CA ARG A 62 11.90 -0.28 -26.50
C ARG A 62 12.24 0.12 -27.93
N ASN A 63 11.81 1.31 -28.36
CA ASN A 63 11.90 1.77 -29.74
C ASN A 63 11.24 0.80 -30.74
N GLU A 64 10.14 0.15 -30.31
CA GLU A 64 9.35 -0.84 -31.05
C GLU A 64 7.98 -0.25 -31.48
N LEU A 65 7.85 1.08 -31.54
CA LEU A 65 6.61 1.75 -31.97
C LEU A 65 6.24 1.39 -33.40
N ASP A 66 7.22 1.18 -34.29
CA ASP A 66 6.97 0.75 -35.67
C ASP A 66 6.27 -0.61 -35.74
N ILE A 67 6.64 -1.53 -34.83
CA ILE A 67 6.04 -2.87 -34.74
C ILE A 67 4.60 -2.76 -34.22
N LEU A 68 4.39 -1.92 -33.21
CA LEU A 68 3.05 -1.66 -32.67
C LEU A 68 2.14 -1.05 -33.74
N CYS A 69 2.61 -0.01 -34.42
CA CYS A 69 1.90 0.70 -35.46
C CYS A 69 1.61 -0.20 -36.67
N GLY A 70 2.57 -1.04 -37.08
CA GLY A 70 2.37 -2.04 -38.12
C GLY A 70 1.33 -3.11 -37.77
N CYS A 71 1.20 -3.48 -36.49
CA CYS A 71 0.19 -4.44 -36.03
C CYS A 71 -1.24 -3.86 -36.04
N ILE A 72 -1.39 -2.59 -35.68
CA ILE A 72 -2.71 -1.92 -35.57
C ILE A 72 -3.11 -1.12 -36.82
N GLY A 73 -2.20 -0.94 -37.78
CA GLY A 73 -2.40 -0.08 -38.96
C GLY A 73 -2.33 1.43 -38.66
N ALA A 74 -1.51 1.84 -37.68
CA ALA A 74 -1.24 3.25 -37.37
C ALA A 74 0.04 3.74 -38.07
N ASP A 75 0.23 5.05 -38.15
CA ASP A 75 1.47 5.66 -38.66
C ASP A 75 2.38 5.99 -37.45
N PRO A 76 3.63 5.50 -37.41
CA PRO A 76 4.58 5.83 -36.34
C PRO A 76 4.86 7.32 -36.14
N GLY A 77 4.56 8.18 -37.14
CA GLY A 77 4.69 9.63 -37.06
C GLY A 77 3.52 10.36 -36.36
N GLU A 78 2.46 9.64 -35.99
CA GLU A 78 1.29 10.21 -35.32
C GLU A 78 1.56 10.59 -33.86
N ASN A 79 0.75 11.49 -33.31
CA ASN A 79 0.87 11.86 -31.91
C ASN A 79 0.55 10.66 -31.00
N ALA A 80 1.21 10.56 -29.85
CA ALA A 80 1.00 9.53 -28.85
C ALA A 80 -0.48 9.30 -28.50
N ASP A 81 -1.30 10.36 -28.45
CA ASP A 81 -2.72 10.22 -28.15
C ASP A 81 -3.53 9.65 -29.32
N GLU A 82 -3.14 9.93 -30.57
CA GLU A 82 -3.75 9.35 -31.78
C GLU A 82 -3.41 7.86 -31.89
N ILE A 83 -2.16 7.49 -31.62
CA ILE A 83 -1.73 6.07 -31.57
C ILE A 83 -2.51 5.32 -30.49
N LYS A 84 -2.65 5.90 -29.29
CA LYS A 84 -3.44 5.30 -28.20
C LYS A 84 -4.91 5.10 -28.61
N ASP A 85 -5.50 6.08 -29.28
CA ASP A 85 -6.87 6.00 -29.76
C ASP A 85 -7.03 4.91 -30.83
N LYS A 86 -6.07 4.76 -31.73
CA LYS A 86 -6.05 3.67 -32.72
C LYS A 86 -5.86 2.29 -32.08
N ILE A 87 -4.99 2.15 -31.07
CA ILE A 87 -4.85 0.90 -30.30
C ILE A 87 -6.19 0.54 -29.67
N ARG A 88 -6.86 1.50 -29.04
CA ARG A 88 -8.18 1.30 -28.45
C ARG A 88 -9.19 0.86 -29.49
N ASP A 89 -9.23 1.51 -30.65
CA ASP A 89 -10.25 1.24 -31.66
C ASP A 89 -10.03 -0.12 -32.31
N TRP A 90 -8.78 -0.49 -32.60
CA TRP A 90 -8.40 -1.80 -33.11
C TRP A 90 -8.71 -2.94 -32.12
N LEU A 91 -8.54 -2.71 -30.81
CA LEU A 91 -8.90 -3.69 -29.78
C LEU A 91 -10.41 -4.01 -29.75
N TYR A 92 -11.28 -3.06 -30.11
CA TYR A 92 -12.74 -3.23 -30.08
C TYR A 92 -13.35 -3.40 -31.47
N GLU A 93 -12.55 -3.51 -32.53
CA GLU A 93 -13.02 -3.73 -33.89
C GLU A 93 -13.86 -5.02 -33.96
N GLY A 94 -15.12 -4.90 -34.41
CA GLY A 94 -16.07 -6.01 -34.52
C GLY A 94 -16.75 -6.43 -33.21
N GLU A 95 -16.52 -5.74 -32.09
CA GLU A 95 -17.30 -5.95 -30.86
C GLU A 95 -18.62 -5.16 -30.90
N PRO A 96 -19.76 -5.73 -30.46
CA PRO A 96 -21.01 -5.00 -30.39
C PRO A 96 -20.89 -3.88 -29.35
N VAL A 97 -21.14 -2.64 -29.78
CA VAL A 97 -21.12 -1.46 -28.91
C VAL A 97 -22.12 -1.67 -27.77
N ASN A 98 -21.60 -1.81 -26.55
CA ASN A 98 -22.43 -1.96 -25.38
C ASN A 98 -22.71 -0.57 -24.81
N VAL A 99 -23.81 0.03 -25.27
CA VAL A 99 -24.22 1.41 -24.94
C VAL A 99 -24.24 1.69 -23.43
N LYS A 100 -24.41 0.68 -22.56
CA LYS A 100 -24.37 0.85 -21.09
C LYS A 100 -22.95 0.99 -20.52
N ASN A 101 -21.95 0.37 -21.14
CA ASN A 101 -20.53 0.41 -20.73
C ASN A 101 -19.68 1.39 -21.56
N ASP A 102 -20.15 1.73 -22.77
CA ASP A 102 -19.49 2.57 -23.75
C ASP A 102 -20.07 3.98 -23.84
N ALA A 103 -21.22 4.23 -23.20
CA ALA A 103 -21.61 5.60 -22.88
C ALA A 103 -20.43 6.23 -22.16
N ALA A 104 -19.76 7.18 -22.84
CA ALA A 104 -18.93 8.14 -22.17
C ALA A 104 -19.83 8.76 -21.11
N SER A 105 -19.73 8.26 -19.87
CA SER A 105 -20.23 9.01 -18.74
C SER A 105 -19.60 10.39 -18.94
N PRO A 106 -20.41 11.47 -19.06
CA PRO A 106 -19.88 12.82 -19.19
C PRO A 106 -18.79 12.89 -18.14
N VAL A 107 -17.54 13.17 -18.55
CA VAL A 107 -16.48 13.40 -17.58
C VAL A 107 -17.07 14.43 -16.64
N PRO A 108 -17.46 14.08 -15.40
CA PRO A 108 -18.08 15.07 -14.55
C PRO A 108 -17.06 16.20 -14.48
N PRO A 109 -17.45 17.46 -14.72
CA PRO A 109 -16.51 18.59 -14.60
C PRO A 109 -15.76 18.34 -13.32
N LYS A 110 -14.41 18.35 -13.36
CA LYS A 110 -13.53 18.01 -12.22
C LYS A 110 -14.14 18.63 -10.97
N VAL A 111 -14.98 17.87 -10.27
CA VAL A 111 -15.44 18.27 -8.97
C VAL A 111 -14.15 18.10 -8.22
N ILE A 112 -13.55 19.23 -7.86
CA ILE A 112 -12.51 19.26 -6.84
C ILE A 112 -13.24 18.74 -5.60
N LYS A 113 -13.39 17.41 -5.52
CA LYS A 113 -13.81 16.73 -4.32
C LYS A 113 -12.74 17.16 -3.35
N LYS A 114 -13.14 17.83 -2.28
CA LYS A 114 -12.25 18.10 -1.15
C LYS A 114 -11.41 16.82 -0.96
N PRO A 115 -10.08 16.91 -0.90
CA PRO A 115 -9.24 15.73 -0.75
C PRO A 115 -9.83 14.91 0.39
N LYS A 116 -10.16 13.65 0.12
CA LYS A 116 -10.68 12.78 1.19
C LYS A 116 -9.59 12.73 2.26
N PRO A 117 -9.94 12.92 3.54
CA PRO A 117 -8.94 12.85 4.60
C PRO A 117 -8.27 11.48 4.52
N VAL A 118 -6.94 11.50 4.40
CA VAL A 118 -6.12 10.29 4.41
C VAL A 118 -5.60 10.16 5.83
N TYR A 119 -6.13 9.18 6.56
CA TYR A 119 -5.68 8.93 7.93
C TYR A 119 -4.32 8.23 7.89
N HIS A 120 -3.24 9.03 7.94
CA HIS A 120 -1.86 8.55 7.78
C HIS A 120 -1.47 7.52 8.85
N PHE A 121 -1.92 7.70 10.09
CA PHE A 121 -1.57 6.83 11.22
C PHE A 121 -2.65 5.79 11.58
N PHE A 122 -3.76 5.74 10.84
CA PHE A 122 -4.90 4.88 11.20
C PHE A 122 -4.50 3.41 11.34
N GLY A 123 -3.73 2.87 10.39
CA GLY A 123 -3.35 1.45 10.40
C GLY A 123 -2.49 1.09 11.62
N GLU A 124 -1.52 1.95 11.95
CA GLU A 124 -0.62 1.79 13.10
C GLU A 124 -1.38 1.91 14.42
N ARG A 125 -2.23 2.93 14.55
CA ARG A 125 -3.10 3.15 15.71
C ARG A 125 -4.04 1.96 15.92
N LEU A 126 -4.66 1.44 14.86
CA LEU A 126 -5.51 0.25 14.91
C LEU A 126 -4.72 -1.01 15.34
N ASP A 127 -3.53 -1.23 14.78
CA ASP A 127 -2.68 -2.38 15.13
C ASP A 127 -2.28 -2.34 16.61
N ALA A 128 -1.91 -1.16 17.13
CA ALA A 128 -1.53 -0.97 18.52
C ALA A 128 -2.69 -1.32 19.47
N VAL A 129 -3.91 -0.84 19.20
CA VAL A 129 -5.07 -1.14 20.04
C VAL A 129 -5.47 -2.61 19.93
N MET A 130 -5.42 -3.20 18.74
CA MET A 130 -5.70 -4.63 18.57
C MET A 130 -4.71 -5.51 19.33
N LYS A 131 -3.42 -5.14 19.36
CA LYS A 131 -2.40 -5.82 20.17
C LYS A 131 -2.67 -5.65 21.67
N LEU A 132 -3.00 -4.44 22.12
CA LEU A 132 -3.31 -4.16 23.53
C LEU A 132 -4.51 -4.97 24.06
N THR A 133 -5.50 -5.21 23.19
CA THR A 133 -6.75 -5.90 23.52
C THR A 133 -6.77 -7.38 23.12
N ASP A 134 -5.63 -7.94 22.69
CA ASP A 134 -5.48 -9.33 22.23
C ASP A 134 -6.50 -9.73 21.13
N LEU A 135 -6.86 -8.78 20.28
CA LEU A 135 -7.79 -8.99 19.17
C LEU A 135 -7.04 -9.49 17.93
N SER A 136 -7.33 -10.72 17.53
CA SER A 136 -6.90 -11.25 16.23
C SER A 136 -7.73 -10.65 15.09
N ASN A 137 -7.18 -10.65 13.87
CA ASN A 137 -7.90 -10.19 12.67
C ASN A 137 -9.25 -10.91 12.51
N ALA A 138 -9.30 -12.22 12.76
CA ALA A 138 -10.53 -13.01 12.67
C ALA A 138 -11.55 -12.62 13.75
N ARG A 139 -11.13 -12.47 15.01
CA ARG A 139 -12.03 -12.05 16.09
C ARG A 139 -12.59 -10.65 15.86
N PHE A 140 -11.72 -9.72 15.50
CA PHE A 140 -12.14 -8.34 15.24
C PHE A 140 -13.09 -8.26 14.04
N SER A 141 -12.82 -9.02 12.97
CA SER A 141 -13.65 -9.03 11.77
C SER A 141 -15.08 -9.52 12.05
N HIS A 142 -15.26 -10.48 12.96
CA HIS A 142 -16.59 -10.89 13.42
C HIS A 142 -17.36 -9.76 14.12
N TYR A 143 -16.70 -8.98 14.98
CA TYR A 143 -17.35 -7.87 15.70
C TYR A 143 -17.77 -6.73 14.79
N ILE A 144 -16.93 -6.39 13.80
CA ILE A 144 -17.24 -5.31 12.86
C ILE A 144 -18.02 -5.77 11.61
N HIS A 145 -18.40 -7.05 11.54
CA HIS A 145 -19.08 -7.70 10.41
C HIS A 145 -18.40 -7.47 9.06
N MET A 146 -17.10 -7.74 9.02
CA MET A 146 -16.26 -7.56 7.84
C MET A 146 -15.36 -8.78 7.64
N ASP A 147 -14.77 -8.90 6.45
CA ASP A 147 -13.78 -9.95 6.19
C ASP A 147 -12.47 -9.69 6.93
N ALA A 148 -11.87 -10.75 7.48
CA ALA A 148 -10.56 -10.69 8.14
C ALA A 148 -9.45 -10.15 7.20
N SER A 149 -9.59 -10.37 5.89
CA SER A 149 -8.69 -9.82 4.87
C SER A 149 -8.76 -8.29 4.78
N MET A 150 -9.95 -7.70 4.98
CA MET A 150 -10.14 -6.25 4.98
C MET A 150 -9.59 -5.64 6.28
N VAL A 151 -9.81 -6.30 7.42
CA VAL A 151 -9.16 -5.93 8.70
C VAL A 151 -7.64 -5.93 8.54
N SER A 152 -7.07 -6.96 7.92
CA SER A 152 -5.63 -7.01 7.67
C SER A 152 -5.16 -5.80 6.84
N ARG A 153 -5.90 -5.45 5.78
CA ARG A 153 -5.56 -4.29 4.92
C ARG A 153 -5.65 -2.98 5.69
N PHE A 154 -6.64 -2.83 6.57
CA PHE A 154 -6.79 -1.70 7.48
C PHE A 154 -5.60 -1.59 8.43
N ARG A 155 -5.26 -2.68 9.10
CA ARG A 155 -4.14 -2.76 10.06
C ARG A 155 -2.78 -2.45 9.43
N THR A 156 -2.59 -2.84 8.17
CA THR A 156 -1.34 -2.56 7.41
C THR A 156 -1.33 -1.19 6.73
N GLY A 157 -2.40 -0.39 6.81
CA GLY A 157 -2.51 0.89 6.11
C GLY A 157 -2.69 0.79 4.58
N VAL A 158 -2.71 -0.42 3.99
CA VAL A 158 -3.00 -0.65 2.55
C VAL A 158 -4.38 -0.13 2.16
N ARG A 159 -5.32 -0.13 3.10
CA ARG A 159 -6.61 0.54 2.97
C ARG A 159 -6.93 1.30 4.24
N THR A 160 -7.73 2.33 4.06
CA THR A 160 -8.31 3.11 5.14
C THR A 160 -9.83 3.08 4.98
N PRO A 161 -10.61 3.00 6.07
CA PRO A 161 -12.06 3.10 6.03
C PRO A 161 -12.50 4.39 5.35
N VAL A 162 -13.72 4.39 4.82
CA VAL A 162 -14.33 5.62 4.33
C VAL A 162 -14.62 6.52 5.54
N PRO A 163 -14.22 7.80 5.50
CA PRO A 163 -14.54 8.79 6.54
C PRO A 163 -16.02 8.80 6.89
N GLU A 164 -16.33 9.04 8.17
CA GLU A 164 -17.71 9.25 8.66
C GLU A 164 -18.69 8.16 8.22
N SER A 165 -18.26 6.89 8.26
CA SER A 165 -19.09 5.76 7.88
C SER A 165 -19.55 4.98 9.10
N ASN A 166 -20.63 4.19 8.95
CA ASN A 166 -21.05 3.24 10.00
C ASN A 166 -19.92 2.27 10.39
N VAL A 167 -18.96 2.03 9.48
CA VAL A 167 -17.79 1.20 9.74
C VAL A 167 -16.81 1.88 10.70
N THR A 168 -16.57 3.19 10.55
CA THR A 168 -15.64 3.92 11.43
C THR A 168 -16.18 3.99 12.85
N ALA A 169 -17.47 4.31 13.01
CA ALA A 169 -18.14 4.30 14.32
C ALA A 169 -18.06 2.91 14.97
N ARG A 170 -18.39 1.86 14.22
CA ARG A 170 -18.34 0.48 14.73
C ARG A 170 -16.94 0.04 15.13
N ILE A 171 -15.90 0.47 14.41
CA ILE A 171 -14.51 0.20 14.78
C ILE A 171 -14.21 0.83 16.15
N SER A 172 -14.52 2.12 16.34
CA SER A 172 -14.27 2.82 17.61
C SER A 172 -15.02 2.17 18.78
N SER A 173 -16.32 1.89 18.59
CA SER A 173 -17.17 1.26 19.60
C SER A 173 -16.63 -0.10 20.05
N VAL A 174 -16.34 -0.99 19.10
CA VAL A 174 -15.82 -2.33 19.41
C VAL A 174 -14.47 -2.24 20.14
N LEU A 175 -13.59 -1.33 19.74
CA LEU A 175 -12.29 -1.18 20.41
C LEU A 175 -12.45 -0.65 21.85
N TYR A 176 -13.34 0.32 22.06
CA TYR A 176 -13.67 0.83 23.40
C TYR A 176 -14.24 -0.27 24.29
N GLU A 177 -15.30 -0.95 23.84
CA GLU A 177 -15.95 -2.02 24.60
C GLU A 177 -14.98 -3.13 24.99
N ARG A 178 -14.05 -3.47 24.09
CA ARG A 178 -13.05 -4.52 24.32
C ARG A 178 -11.97 -4.08 25.29
N ALA A 179 -11.53 -2.84 25.19
CA ALA A 179 -10.58 -2.28 26.14
C ALA A 179 -11.21 -2.15 27.54
N ALA A 180 -12.48 -1.72 27.63
CA ALA A 180 -13.25 -1.64 28.87
C ALA A 180 -13.44 -3.03 29.49
N ALA A 181 -13.94 -4.00 28.73
CA ALA A 181 -14.15 -5.36 29.22
C ALA A 181 -12.85 -6.07 29.64
N GLY A 182 -11.73 -5.72 29.00
CA GLY A 182 -10.41 -6.26 29.33
C GLY A 182 -9.65 -5.53 30.43
N GLY A 183 -10.23 -4.45 31.01
CA GLY A 183 -9.52 -3.60 31.97
C GLY A 183 -8.27 -2.92 31.39
N LYS A 184 -8.23 -2.71 30.07
CA LYS A 184 -7.09 -2.15 29.32
C LYS A 184 -7.25 -0.65 29.01
N LEU A 185 -8.24 0.02 29.59
CA LEU A 185 -8.49 1.45 29.35
C LEU A 185 -7.27 2.31 29.70
N SER A 186 -6.60 2.06 30.83
CA SER A 186 -5.37 2.78 31.18
C SER A 186 -4.25 2.64 30.13
N GLY A 187 -4.07 1.44 29.58
CA GLY A 187 -3.13 1.19 28.50
C GLY A 187 -3.54 1.89 27.19
N LEU A 188 -4.85 1.96 26.92
CA LEU A 188 -5.38 2.66 25.76
C LEU A 188 -5.20 4.17 25.87
N ALA A 189 -5.42 4.75 27.05
CA ALA A 189 -5.09 6.14 27.35
C ALA A 189 -3.60 6.43 27.08
N GLY A 190 -2.73 5.52 27.53
CA GLY A 190 -1.29 5.61 27.29
C GLY A 190 -0.94 5.65 25.79
N LEU A 191 -1.59 4.84 24.96
CA LEU A 191 -1.41 4.87 23.50
C LEU A 191 -1.91 6.18 22.86
N MET A 192 -2.98 6.74 23.42
CA MET A 192 -3.60 7.98 22.93
C MET A 192 -2.92 9.25 23.47
N GLY A 193 -2.12 9.15 24.53
CA GLY A 193 -1.50 10.30 25.20
C GLY A 193 -2.48 11.14 26.04
N ILE A 194 -3.60 10.56 26.48
CA ILE A 194 -4.63 11.25 27.28
C ILE A 194 -4.79 10.62 28.66
N SER A 195 -5.49 11.31 29.58
CA SER A 195 -5.85 10.74 30.88
C SER A 195 -6.86 9.59 30.71
N ALA A 196 -6.75 8.56 31.56
CA ALA A 196 -7.67 7.42 31.55
C ALA A 196 -9.14 7.82 31.80
N ASP A 197 -9.36 8.92 32.53
CA ASP A 197 -10.70 9.44 32.85
C ASP A 197 -11.37 10.13 31.65
N MET A 198 -10.60 10.43 30.60
CA MET A 198 -11.04 11.12 29.40
C MET A 198 -11.28 10.16 28.22
N ILE A 199 -11.19 8.85 28.45
CA ILE A 199 -11.42 7.86 27.39
C ILE A 199 -12.92 7.60 27.25
N ASP A 200 -13.42 7.94 26.08
CA ASP A 200 -14.72 7.53 25.56
C ASP A 200 -14.58 7.06 24.10
N GLU A 201 -15.71 6.65 23.50
CA GLU A 201 -15.76 6.18 22.13
C GLU A 201 -15.38 7.31 21.14
N GLU A 202 -15.79 8.54 21.44
CA GLU A 202 -15.51 9.74 20.68
C GLU A 202 -14.02 10.07 20.64
N ALA A 203 -13.32 10.00 21.77
CA ALA A 203 -11.88 10.23 21.88
C ALA A 203 -11.10 9.18 21.07
N ILE A 204 -11.50 7.91 21.14
CA ILE A 204 -10.88 6.84 20.34
C ILE A 204 -11.13 7.08 18.86
N SER A 205 -12.34 7.48 18.47
CA SER A 205 -12.67 7.80 17.09
C SER A 205 -11.85 8.99 16.59
N ALA A 206 -11.78 10.07 17.36
CA ALA A 206 -11.00 11.25 17.04
C ALA A 206 -9.51 10.89 16.87
N TRP A 207 -8.96 10.08 17.77
CA TRP A 207 -7.57 9.64 17.68
C TRP A 207 -7.32 8.65 16.53
N LEU A 208 -8.19 7.68 16.28
CA LEU A 208 -7.98 6.71 15.19
C LEU A 208 -8.05 7.36 13.81
N PHE A 209 -8.99 8.29 13.65
CA PHE A 209 -9.33 8.93 12.37
C PHE A 209 -8.88 10.39 12.29
N ASP A 210 -7.96 10.80 13.16
CA ASP A 210 -7.26 12.06 13.02
C ASP A 210 -6.42 12.00 11.73
N ASP A 211 -6.67 12.97 10.84
CA ASP A 211 -6.04 13.04 9.53
C ASP A 211 -4.61 13.58 9.61
N GLY A 212 -4.16 13.95 10.81
CA GLY A 212 -2.77 14.30 11.06
C GLY A 212 -2.30 15.35 10.08
N TYR A 213 -3.13 16.38 9.81
CA TYR A 213 -2.58 17.62 9.26
C TYR A 213 -1.35 17.92 10.10
N ILE A 214 -0.18 17.76 9.48
CA ILE A 214 1.10 18.24 9.97
C ILE A 214 0.81 19.69 10.33
N THR A 215 0.60 19.95 11.61
CA THR A 215 0.49 21.32 12.06
C THR A 215 1.90 21.89 11.93
N ASP A 216 2.07 23.21 11.84
CA ASP A 216 3.41 23.83 11.83
C ASP A 216 4.29 23.35 13.02
N ARG A 217 3.67 22.79 14.05
CA ARG A 217 4.30 22.10 15.18
C ARG A 217 5.06 20.82 14.80
N ASP A 218 4.50 20.00 13.90
CA ASP A 218 5.09 18.74 13.45
C ASP A 218 6.22 18.96 12.44
N ALA A 219 6.13 20.04 11.64
CA ALA A 219 7.25 20.53 10.83
C ALA A 219 8.43 20.96 11.74
N GLY A 220 8.14 21.66 12.84
CA GLY A 220 9.15 22.00 13.85
C GLY A 220 9.79 20.79 14.53
N ILE A 221 9.03 19.71 14.78
CA ILE A 221 9.57 18.46 15.33
C ILE A 221 10.45 17.76 14.29
N ALA A 222 10.05 17.72 13.02
CA ALA A 222 10.86 17.17 11.94
C ALA A 222 12.15 17.95 11.73
N GLU A 223 12.10 19.28 11.75
CA GLU A 223 13.30 20.13 11.71
C GLU A 223 14.19 19.94 12.93
N SER A 224 13.60 19.78 14.12
CA SER A 224 14.36 19.51 15.33
C SER A 224 15.01 18.12 15.31
N LEU A 225 14.34 17.11 14.74
CA LEU A 225 14.90 15.77 14.52
C LEU A 225 16.03 15.77 13.48
N LEU A 226 15.85 16.49 12.37
CA LEU A 226 16.89 16.68 11.35
C LEU A 226 18.10 17.43 11.93
N GLY A 227 17.86 18.47 12.73
CA GLY A 227 18.90 19.15 13.48
C GLY A 227 19.63 18.21 14.45
N PHE A 228 18.92 17.27 15.07
CA PHE A 228 19.52 16.25 15.94
C PHE A 228 20.45 15.29 15.16
N PHE A 229 20.07 14.92 13.93
CA PHE A 229 20.95 14.14 13.04
C PHE A 229 22.18 14.94 12.59
N ASP A 230 22.04 16.24 12.35
CA ASP A 230 23.19 17.12 12.05
C ASP A 230 24.09 17.32 13.29
N THR A 231 23.55 17.19 14.50
CA THR A 231 24.36 17.20 15.74
C THR A 231 25.04 15.85 16.01
N PHE A 232 24.66 14.79 15.27
CA PHE A 232 25.25 13.47 15.39
C PHE A 232 26.61 13.44 14.67
N SER A 233 27.60 14.11 15.26
CA SER A 233 28.97 14.03 14.79
C SER A 233 29.55 12.65 15.14
N THR A 234 30.03 11.94 14.12
CA THR A 234 30.85 10.71 14.27
C THR A 234 32.14 10.94 15.06
N GLU A 235 32.44 12.18 15.44
CA GLU A 235 33.59 12.57 16.26
C GLU A 235 33.38 12.38 17.76
N ALA A 236 32.17 12.03 18.21
CA ALA A 236 32.02 11.42 19.53
C ALA A 236 32.69 10.04 19.48
N GLN A 237 34.01 10.03 19.71
CA GLN A 237 34.80 8.86 20.06
C GLN A 237 34.23 8.29 21.38
N LEU A 238 33.09 7.63 21.29
CA LEU A 238 32.78 6.52 22.15
C LEU A 238 33.80 5.46 21.77
N SER A 239 34.97 5.52 22.42
CA SER A 239 35.91 4.42 22.42
C SER A 239 35.10 3.19 22.82
N LEU A 240 35.03 2.22 21.91
CA LEU A 240 34.47 0.92 22.26
C LEU A 240 35.19 0.46 23.52
N PRO A 241 34.47 0.10 24.59
CA PRO A 241 35.09 -0.40 25.80
C PRO A 241 35.97 -1.59 25.43
N ALA A 242 37.11 -1.72 26.08
CA ALA A 242 38.03 -2.80 25.77
C ALA A 242 37.32 -4.15 26.01
N PRO A 243 37.68 -5.22 25.28
CA PRO A 243 37.10 -6.54 25.50
C PRO A 243 37.22 -6.99 26.97
N GLU A 244 38.30 -6.58 27.65
CA GLU A 244 38.51 -6.86 29.08
C GLU A 244 37.52 -6.16 30.02
N GLU A 245 36.86 -5.08 29.57
CA GLU A 245 35.89 -4.31 30.36
C GLU A 245 34.45 -4.82 30.19
N THR A 246 34.18 -5.61 29.15
CA THR A 246 32.82 -6.05 28.77
C THR A 246 32.62 -7.56 28.82
N VAL A 247 33.70 -8.34 28.71
CA VAL A 247 33.66 -9.79 28.71
C VAL A 247 34.15 -10.32 30.07
N PRO A 248 33.45 -11.26 30.72
CA PRO A 248 33.93 -11.92 31.93
C PRO A 248 35.33 -12.56 31.73
N GLU A 249 36.24 -12.36 32.69
CA GLU A 249 37.61 -12.90 32.70
C GLU A 249 37.68 -14.42 32.43
N GLU A 250 36.66 -15.15 32.83
CA GLU A 250 36.51 -16.60 32.62
C GLU A 250 36.41 -16.98 31.14
N ILE A 251 35.81 -16.13 30.31
CA ILE A 251 35.66 -16.33 28.87
C ILE A 251 36.95 -15.91 28.14
N ILE A 252 37.57 -14.80 28.57
CA ILE A 252 38.82 -14.27 27.98
C ILE A 252 39.98 -15.26 28.15
N ARG A 253 40.03 -15.95 29.31
CA ARG A 253 41.09 -16.92 29.65
C ARG A 253 40.73 -18.37 29.36
N SER A 254 39.61 -18.62 28.68
CA SER A 254 39.16 -19.98 28.37
C SER A 254 40.03 -20.62 27.28
N GLU A 255 40.65 -21.75 27.57
CA GLU A 255 41.34 -22.61 26.58
C GLU A 255 40.40 -23.65 25.95
N GLN A 256 39.09 -23.51 26.17
CA GLN A 256 38.11 -24.49 25.72
C GLN A 256 37.93 -24.44 24.20
N THR A 257 38.11 -25.59 23.53
CA THR A 257 38.06 -25.70 22.06
C THR A 257 36.77 -26.34 21.54
N GLU A 258 35.96 -26.91 22.43
CA GLU A 258 34.71 -27.59 22.09
C GLU A 258 33.51 -26.97 22.81
N TYR A 259 32.51 -26.59 22.01
CA TYR A 259 31.31 -25.88 22.44
C TYR A 259 30.07 -26.66 22.01
N PHE A 260 29.20 -27.00 22.95
CA PHE A 260 28.02 -27.83 22.68
C PHE A 260 26.71 -27.06 22.79
N GLY A 261 25.88 -27.20 21.75
CA GLY A 261 24.52 -26.68 21.73
C GLY A 261 24.43 -25.15 21.77
N ARG A 262 23.26 -24.64 22.13
CA ARG A 262 22.98 -23.19 22.12
C ARG A 262 23.76 -22.42 23.16
N GLU A 263 24.04 -23.04 24.31
CA GLU A 263 24.85 -22.43 25.37
C GLU A 263 26.33 -22.39 24.98
N GLY A 264 26.85 -23.43 24.30
CA GLY A 264 28.19 -23.39 23.72
C GLY A 264 28.37 -22.29 22.66
N ILE A 265 27.37 -22.06 21.82
CA ILE A 265 27.42 -20.97 20.83
C ILE A 265 27.44 -19.60 21.53
N ARG A 266 26.69 -19.43 22.62
CA ARG A 266 26.70 -18.19 23.41
C ARG A 266 28.04 -17.91 24.09
N SER A 267 28.75 -18.95 24.52
CA SER A 267 30.06 -18.82 25.17
C SER A 267 31.24 -18.74 24.19
N ALA A 268 31.02 -19.00 22.89
CA ALA A 268 32.04 -18.90 21.84
C ALA A 268 32.09 -17.53 21.14
N VAL A 269 31.15 -16.63 21.42
CA VAL A 269 31.08 -15.30 20.80
C VAL A 269 31.57 -14.27 21.82
N LEU A 270 32.66 -13.58 21.48
CA LEU A 270 33.13 -12.36 22.16
C LEU A 270 32.19 -11.19 21.84
#